data_AF-A0A512C2R5-F1
#
_entry.id   AF-A0A512C2R5-F1
#
_cell.length_a   1.000
_cell.length_b   1.000
_cell.length_c   1.000
_cell.angle_alpha   90.00
_cell.angle_beta   90.00
_cell.angle_gamma   90.00
#
_symmetry.space_group_name_H-M   'P 1'
#
loop_
_entity.id
_entity.type
_entity.pdbx_description
1 polymer ?
#
loop_
_entity_poly.entity_id
_entity_poly.type
_entity_poly.pdbx_seq_one_letter_code
_entity_poly.pdbx_strand_id
1 'polypeptide(L)'
;MMFLSWVTLATDATMLTIESQSVIWARLSQMALGRSSPAENLLMVTEKVNAFAEAATTIAAGGTAHHVVKGYRQKVRANVQRLGC
;
A
#
# COMPACT_ATOMS: atom_id res chain seq x y z
N MET A 1 -10.40 14.32 21.98
CA MET A 1 -10.81 13.29 20.99
C MET A 1 -10.04 13.37 19.65
N MET A 2 -9.65 14.56 19.17
CA MET A 2 -8.89 14.71 17.89
C MET A 2 -7.43 14.23 17.95
N PHE A 3 -6.76 14.38 19.11
CA PHE A 3 -5.35 13.96 19.29
C PHE A 3 -5.15 12.44 19.14
N LEU A 4 -6.06 11.63 19.68
CA LEU A 4 -6.03 10.17 19.54
C LEU A 4 -6.18 9.74 18.07
N SER A 5 -7.07 10.40 17.31
CA SER A 5 -7.21 10.15 15.86
C SER A 5 -5.93 10.44 15.09
N TRP A 6 -5.23 11.52 15.43
CA TRP A 6 -3.92 11.84 14.84
C TRP A 6 -2.86 10.79 15.20
N VAL A 7 -2.78 10.36 16.45
CA VAL A 7 -1.84 9.31 16.86
C VAL A 7 -2.13 8.00 16.13
N THR A 8 -3.40 7.58 16.01
CA THR A 8 -3.77 6.37 15.26
C THR A 8 -3.40 6.46 13.79
N LEU A 9 -3.67 7.62 13.15
CA LEU A 9 -3.30 7.85 11.76
C LEU A 9 -1.78 7.81 11.57
N ALA A 10 -1.01 8.42 12.47
CA ALA A 10 0.44 8.40 12.44
C ALA A 10 0.97 6.96 12.57
N THR A 11 0.44 6.17 13.51
CA THR A 11 0.85 4.77 13.67
C THR A 11 0.50 3.91 12.46
N ASP A 12 -0.66 4.13 11.85
CA ASP A 12 -1.06 3.42 10.64
C ASP A 12 -0.20 3.83 9.44
N ALA A 13 0.16 5.10 9.34
CA ALA A 13 1.07 5.61 8.30
C ALA A 13 2.49 5.06 8.48
N THR A 14 3.00 4.96 9.71
CA THR A 14 4.29 4.33 10.00
C THR A 14 4.27 2.85 9.62
N MET A 15 3.24 2.11 10.03
CA MET A 15 3.09 0.70 9.65
C MET A 15 2.97 0.55 8.14
N LEU A 16 2.20 1.41 7.49
CA LEU A 16 2.09 1.42 6.04
C LEU A 16 3.44 1.67 5.36
N THR A 17 4.26 2.57 5.91
CA THR A 17 5.60 2.84 5.38
C THR A 17 6.49 1.61 5.47
N ILE A 18 6.49 0.92 6.62
CA ILE A 18 7.27 -0.32 6.83
C ILE A 18 6.81 -1.41 5.85
N GLU A 19 5.50 -1.67 5.78
CA GLU A 19 4.91 -2.68 4.89
C GLU A 19 5.18 -2.32 3.41
N SER A 20 5.15 -1.04 3.04
CA SER A 20 5.45 -0.59 1.67
C SER A 20 6.93 -0.77 1.33
N GLN A 21 7.81 -0.53 2.30
CA GLN A 21 9.25 -0.63 2.08
C GLN A 21 9.69 -2.06 1.80
N SER A 22 9.12 -3.07 2.47
CA SER A 22 9.40 -4.48 2.17
C SER A 22 8.96 -4.88 0.76
N VAL A 23 7.79 -4.42 0.31
CA VAL A 23 7.32 -4.64 -1.07
C VAL A 23 8.23 -3.98 -2.10
N ILE A 24 8.71 -2.75 -1.85
CA ILE A 24 9.68 -2.08 -2.72
C ILE A 24 10.98 -2.89 -2.79
N TRP A 25 11.51 -3.35 -1.65
CA TRP A 25 12.72 -4.17 -1.60
C TRP A 25 12.56 -5.49 -2.37
N ALA A 26 11.45 -6.21 -2.19
CA ALA A 26 11.16 -7.45 -2.89
C ALA A 26 11.02 -7.26 -4.41
N ARG A 27 10.46 -6.12 -4.85
CA ARG A 27 10.34 -5.80 -6.28
C ARG A 27 11.69 -5.44 -6.88
N LEU A 28 12.49 -4.63 -6.19
CA LEU A 28 13.84 -4.28 -6.62
C LEU A 28 14.75 -5.52 -6.68
N SER A 29 14.64 -6.44 -5.73
CA SER A 29 15.41 -7.69 -5.75
C SER A 29 15.00 -8.58 -6.92
N GLN A 30 13.70 -8.74 -7.19
CA GLN A 30 13.23 -9.50 -8.36
C GLN A 30 13.67 -8.89 -9.69
N MET A 31 13.69 -7.56 -9.81
CA MET A 31 14.24 -6.87 -10.98
C MET A 31 15.76 -7.10 -11.11
N ALA A 32 16.51 -6.96 -10.02
CA ALA A 32 17.97 -7.17 -10.01
C ALA A 32 18.35 -8.62 -10.36
N LEU A 33 17.52 -9.59 -9.97
CA LEU A 33 17.70 -11.01 -10.29
C LEU A 33 17.22 -11.39 -11.70
N GLY A 34 16.71 -10.43 -12.49
CA GLY A 34 16.16 -10.69 -13.82
C GLY A 34 14.88 -11.54 -13.82
N ARG A 35 14.21 -11.65 -12.67
CA ARG A 35 13.00 -12.48 -12.47
C ARG A 35 11.71 -11.69 -12.63
N SER A 36 11.78 -10.36 -12.83
CA SER A 36 10.60 -9.54 -13.07
C SER A 36 10.20 -9.56 -14.55
N SER A 37 8.91 -9.79 -14.84
CA SER A 37 8.37 -9.70 -16.20
C SER A 37 7.75 -8.32 -16.46
N PRO A 38 7.72 -7.84 -17.72
CA PRO A 38 7.00 -6.62 -18.07
C PRO A 38 5.51 -6.63 -17.68
N ALA A 39 4.86 -7.80 -17.75
CA ALA A 39 3.48 -7.98 -17.34
C ALA A 39 3.30 -7.82 -15.82
N GLU A 40 4.22 -8.38 -15.03
CA GLU A 40 4.28 -8.19 -13.57
C GLU A 40 4.45 -6.70 -13.24
N ASN A 41 5.35 -6.01 -13.94
CA ASN A 41 5.57 -4.57 -13.76
C ASN A 41 4.33 -3.73 -14.07
N LEU A 42 3.57 -4.07 -15.12
CA LEU A 42 2.32 -3.40 -15.47
C LEU A 42 1.24 -3.64 -14.42
N LEU A 43 1.03 -4.90 -14.01
CA LEU A 43 0.09 -5.26 -12.94
C LEU A 43 0.37 -4.46 -11.67
N MET A 44 1.64 -4.36 -11.31
CA MET A 44 2.12 -3.61 -10.15
C MET A 44 1.81 -2.11 -10.19
N VAL A 45 1.74 -1.50 -11.38
CA VAL A 45 1.34 -0.09 -11.56
C VAL A 45 -0.18 0.02 -11.52
N THR A 46 -0.90 -0.88 -12.20
CA THR A 46 -2.37 -0.93 -12.19
C THR A 46 -2.92 -1.09 -10.77
N GLU A 47 -2.30 -1.94 -9.94
CA GLU A 47 -2.64 -2.09 -8.52
C GLU A 47 -2.53 -0.76 -7.75
N LYS A 48 -1.49 0.05 -8.01
CA LYS A 48 -1.29 1.35 -7.35
C LYS A 48 -2.32 2.38 -7.81
N VAL A 49 -2.63 2.42 -9.11
CA VAL A 49 -3.65 3.31 -9.67
C VAL A 49 -5.02 2.98 -9.10
N ASN A 50 -5.37 1.69 -9.02
CA ASN A 50 -6.62 1.25 -8.40
C ASN A 50 -6.66 1.58 -6.90
N ALA A 51 -5.55 1.40 -6.18
CA ALA A 51 -5.47 1.77 -4.78
C ALA A 51 -5.68 3.27 -4.54
N PHE A 52 -5.14 4.11 -5.43
CA PHE A 52 -5.37 5.55 -5.41
C PHE A 52 -6.82 5.92 -5.73
N ALA A 53 -7.43 5.29 -6.74
CA ALA A 53 -8.83 5.53 -7.10
C ALA A 53 -9.78 5.17 -5.94
N GLU A 54 -9.55 4.06 -5.25
CA GLU A 54 -10.32 3.69 -4.06
C GLU A 54 -10.11 4.66 -2.89
N ALA A 55 -8.88 5.14 -2.69
CA ALA A 55 -8.59 6.16 -1.68
C ALA A 55 -9.33 7.47 -1.99
N ALA A 56 -9.27 7.94 -3.24
CA ALA A 56 -9.97 9.14 -3.69
C ALA A 56 -11.49 9.01 -3.53
N THR A 57 -12.05 7.84 -3.88
CA THR A 57 -13.48 7.54 -3.70
C THR A 57 -13.86 7.52 -2.22
N THR A 58 -13.02 6.94 -1.36
CA THR A 58 -13.24 6.93 0.09
C THR A 58 -13.30 8.35 0.65
N ILE A 59 -12.39 9.23 0.24
CA ILE A 59 -12.41 10.64 0.64
C ILE A 59 -13.65 11.37 0.07
N ALA A 60 -13.96 11.18 -1.20
CA ALA A 60 -15.11 11.81 -1.85
C ALA A 60 -16.46 11.40 -1.21
N ALA A 61 -16.55 10.18 -0.68
CA ALA A 61 -17.71 9.68 0.05
C ALA A 61 -17.78 10.15 1.53
N GLY A 62 -16.90 11.07 1.96
CA GLY A 62 -16.84 11.56 3.34
C GLY A 62 -16.04 10.68 4.29
N GLY A 63 -15.28 9.71 3.77
CA GLY A 63 -14.38 8.87 4.55
C GLY A 63 -13.19 9.65 5.10
N THR A 64 -12.63 9.13 6.20
CA THR A 64 -11.49 9.76 6.88
C THR A 64 -10.16 9.25 6.34
N ALA A 65 -9.08 10.01 6.54
CA ALA A 65 -7.72 9.58 6.21
C ALA A 65 -7.37 8.22 6.84
N HIS A 66 -7.90 7.91 8.03
CA HIS A 66 -7.72 6.62 8.68
C HIS A 66 -8.32 5.45 7.87
N HIS A 67 -9.50 5.64 7.26
CA HIS A 67 -10.10 4.62 6.38
C HIS A 67 -9.25 4.38 5.14
N VAL A 68 -8.69 5.45 4.55
CA VAL A 68 -7.78 5.35 3.41
C VAL A 68 -6.53 4.55 3.77
N VAL A 69 -5.87 4.89 4.88
CA VAL A 69 -4.65 4.20 5.30
C VAL A 69 -4.94 2.73 5.64
N LYS A 70 -6.06 2.42 6.32
CA LYS A 70 -6.48 1.05 6.61
C LYS A 70 -6.68 0.21 5.35
N GLY A 71 -7.38 0.74 4.34
CA GLY A 71 -7.59 0.06 3.06
C GLY A 71 -6.27 -0.16 2.31
N TYR A 72 -5.37 0.83 2.36
CA TYR A 72 -4.06 0.72 1.73
C TYR A 72 -3.18 -0.34 2.42
N ARG A 73 -3.19 -0.44 3.75
CA ARG A 73 -2.48 -1.50 4.51
C ARG A 73 -2.96 -2.91 4.15
N GLN A 74 -4.26 -3.11 3.92
CA GLN A 74 -4.78 -4.42 3.49
C GLN A 74 -4.18 -4.86 2.15
N LYS A 75 -4.05 -3.93 1.18
CA LYS A 75 -3.46 -4.22 -0.13
C LYS A 75 -1.97 -4.54 -0.03
N VAL A 76 -1.24 -3.79 0.80
CA VAL A 76 0.19 -4.03 1.00
C VAL A 76 0.42 -5.40 1.67
N ARG A 77 -0.37 -5.77 2.68
CA ARG A 77 -0.31 -7.10 3.30
C ARG A 77 -0.60 -8.23 2.31
N ALA A 78 -1.60 -8.07 1.45
CA ALA A 78 -1.86 -9.05 0.39
C ALA A 78 -0.66 -9.16 -0.58
N ASN A 79 0.03 -8.05 -0.87
CA ASN A 79 1.24 -8.06 -1.69
C ASN A 79 2.41 -8.79 -1.00
N VAL A 80 2.63 -8.52 0.29
CA VAL A 80 3.65 -9.21 1.11
C VAL A 80 3.42 -10.72 1.09
N GLN A 81 2.17 -11.17 1.31
CA GLN A 81 1.81 -12.60 1.26
C GLN A 81 2.05 -13.21 -0.12
N ARG A 82 1.70 -12.49 -1.20
CA ARG A 82 1.91 -12.95 -2.59
C ARG A 82 3.40 -13.07 -2.94
N LEU A 83 4.22 -12.17 -2.41
CA LEU A 83 5.65 -12.11 -2.70
C LEU A 83 6.49 -12.97 -1.73
N GLY A 84 5.88 -13.60 -0.73
CA GLY A 84 6.56 -14.48 0.23
C GLY A 84 7.60 -13.76 1.08
N CYS A 85 7.36 -12.49 1.42
CA CYS A 85 8.26 -11.64 2.20
C CYS A 85 8.01 -11.75 3.71
#